data_AF-A0AAE7BJE0-F1
#
_entry.id   AF-A0AAE7BJE0-F1
#
_cell.length_a   1.000
_cell.length_b   1.000
_cell.length_c   1.000
_cell.angle_alpha   90.00
_cell.angle_beta   90.00
_cell.angle_gamma   90.00
#
_symmetry.space_group_name_H-M   'P 1'
#
loop_
_entity.id
_entity.type
_entity.pdbx_description
1 polymer ?
#
loop_
_entity_poly.entity_id
_entity_poly.type
_entity_poly.pdbx_seq_one_letter_code
_entity_poly.pdbx_strand_id
1 'polypeptide(L)'
;MSIDKPEVDFPGGEPPADLEIKDIWEGDGPVAKAGDTVQVHYVGVAFSTGEEFDASWNRGTPLGFQLGAGQVIAGWDQGVQGMKVGGRRQLTIPAHLAYGDRGAGGGRIAPGETLIFVCDLVAV
;
A
#
# COMPACT_ATOMS: atom_id res chain seq x y z
N MET A 1 -11.87 -16.01 4.19
CA MET A 1 -11.19 -14.81 3.67
C MET A 1 -10.22 -15.30 2.62
N SER A 2 -10.35 -14.87 1.35
CA SER A 2 -9.42 -15.29 0.29
C SER A 2 -8.21 -14.36 0.27
N ILE A 3 -7.01 -14.93 0.29
CA ILE A 3 -5.73 -14.21 0.15
C ILE A 3 -5.30 -14.10 -1.32
N ASP A 4 -6.25 -14.31 -2.24
CA ASP A 4 -6.04 -14.09 -3.65
C ASP A 4 -5.77 -12.61 -3.93
N LYS A 5 -5.14 -12.36 -5.08
CA LYS A 5 -4.84 -11.02 -5.56
C LYS A 5 -6.13 -10.17 -5.51
N PRO A 6 -6.17 -9.09 -4.71
CA PRO A 6 -7.33 -8.23 -4.64
C PRO A 6 -7.56 -7.54 -5.98
N GLU A 7 -8.83 -7.40 -6.36
CA GLU A 7 -9.24 -6.40 -7.32
C GLU A 7 -9.35 -5.06 -6.58
N VAL A 8 -8.72 -4.03 -7.13
CA VAL A 8 -8.79 -2.68 -6.58
C VAL A 8 -9.83 -1.91 -7.37
N ASP A 9 -11.00 -1.70 -6.76
CA ASP A 9 -12.03 -0.87 -7.36
C ASP A 9 -11.56 0.59 -7.42
N PHE A 10 -11.71 1.21 -8.57
CA PHE A 10 -11.46 2.63 -8.75
C PHE A 10 -12.46 3.42 -7.88
N PRO A 11 -12.00 4.15 -6.84
CA PRO A 11 -12.90 4.78 -5.88
C PRO A 11 -13.72 5.91 -6.52
N GLY A 12 -13.27 6.46 -7.65
CA GLY A 12 -13.86 7.66 -8.23
C GLY A 12 -13.65 8.89 -7.36
N GLY A 13 -13.89 10.08 -7.92
CA GLY A 13 -13.79 11.34 -7.19
C GLY A 13 -12.40 11.98 -7.19
N GLU A 14 -12.19 12.91 -6.27
CA GLU A 14 -10.93 13.64 -6.12
C GLU A 14 -9.96 12.86 -5.21
N PRO A 15 -8.66 12.86 -5.52
CA PRO A 15 -7.66 12.25 -4.65
C PRO A 15 -7.62 12.97 -3.29
N PRO A 16 -7.49 12.25 -2.18
CA PRO A 16 -7.41 12.86 -0.86
C PRO A 16 -6.14 13.71 -0.72
N ALA A 17 -6.22 14.76 0.08
CA ALA A 17 -5.07 15.60 0.40
C ALA A 17 -4.11 14.93 1.41
N ASP A 18 -4.63 14.03 2.25
CA ASP A 18 -3.90 13.33 3.30
C ASP A 18 -3.92 11.81 3.06
N LEU A 19 -3.08 11.06 3.80
CA LEU A 19 -3.11 9.60 3.79
C LEU A 19 -4.45 9.09 4.31
N GLU A 20 -5.18 8.34 3.48
CA GLU A 20 -6.38 7.63 3.92
C GLU A 20 -6.06 6.16 4.18
N ILE A 21 -6.56 5.66 5.32
CA ILE A 21 -6.40 4.28 5.76
C ILE A 21 -7.78 3.68 5.92
N LYS A 22 -8.04 2.57 5.24
CA LYS A 22 -9.29 1.82 5.33
C LYS A 22 -9.00 0.34 5.53
N ASP A 23 -9.29 -0.17 6.72
CA ASP A 23 -9.26 -1.61 6.97
C ASP A 23 -10.42 -2.29 6.23
N ILE A 24 -10.10 -3.20 5.31
CA ILE A 24 -11.09 -4.04 4.63
C ILE A 24 -11.51 -5.16 5.59
N TRP A 25 -10.53 -5.76 6.26
CA TRP A 25 -10.75 -6.55 7.46
C TRP A 25 -9.51 -6.49 8.36
N GLU A 26 -9.74 -6.54 9.67
CA GLU A 26 -8.67 -6.70 10.64
C GLU A 26 -8.22 -8.16 10.73
N GLY A 27 -6.92 -8.35 10.87
CA GLY A 27 -6.35 -9.64 11.24
C GLY A 27 -6.46 -9.90 12.75
N ASP A 28 -6.18 -11.13 13.15
CA ASP A 28 -6.15 -11.58 14.54
C ASP A 28 -4.72 -11.79 15.08
N GLY A 29 -3.69 -11.61 14.24
CA GLY A 29 -2.30 -11.79 14.61
C GLY A 29 -1.65 -10.57 15.28
N PRO A 30 -0.31 -10.62 15.47
CA PRO A 30 0.45 -9.52 16.07
C PRO A 30 0.28 -8.19 15.32
N VAL A 31 0.38 -7.09 16.06
CA VAL A 31 0.30 -5.72 15.52
C VAL A 31 1.66 -5.27 15.03
N ALA A 32 1.75 -4.77 13.80
CA ALA A 32 2.94 -4.16 13.22
C ALA A 32 3.29 -2.83 13.91
N LYS A 33 4.53 -2.71 14.39
CA LYS A 33 5.07 -1.53 15.07
C LYS A 33 6.34 -1.05 14.39
N ALA A 34 6.66 0.23 14.59
CA ALA A 34 7.91 0.79 14.11
C ALA A 34 9.11 -0.03 14.67
N GLY A 35 10.03 -0.38 13.78
CA GLY A 35 11.18 -1.24 14.08
C GLY A 35 10.99 -2.71 13.70
N ASP A 36 9.74 -3.19 13.56
CA ASP A 36 9.45 -4.56 13.15
C ASP A 36 9.84 -4.79 11.67
N THR A 37 10.18 -6.03 11.34
CA THR A 37 10.42 -6.43 9.94
C THR A 37 9.16 -7.09 9.41
N VAL A 38 8.40 -6.34 8.62
CA VAL A 38 7.08 -6.76 8.16
C VAL A 38 7.16 -7.40 6.77
N GLN A 39 6.27 -8.34 6.50
CA GLN A 39 6.04 -8.89 5.17
C GLN A 39 4.65 -8.54 4.69
N VAL A 40 4.57 -7.84 3.56
CA VAL A 40 3.30 -7.32 3.02
C VAL A 40 3.12 -7.80 1.59
N HIS A 41 1.99 -8.46 1.36
CA HIS A 41 1.47 -8.65 0.01
C HIS A 41 0.69 -7.40 -0.39
N TYR A 42 0.89 -6.89 -1.60
CA TYR A 42 0.20 -5.70 -2.09
C TYR A 42 -0.14 -5.75 -3.57
N VAL A 43 -1.15 -4.96 -3.93
CA VAL A 43 -1.47 -4.49 -5.28
C VAL A 43 -1.49 -2.97 -5.24
N GLY A 44 -0.78 -2.33 -6.17
CA GLY A 44 -0.71 -0.87 -6.32
C GLY A 44 -1.27 -0.43 -7.67
N VAL A 45 -2.24 0.49 -7.64
CA VAL A 45 -2.86 1.08 -8.82
C VAL A 45 -2.78 2.60 -8.80
N ALA A 46 -2.72 3.22 -9.97
CA ALA A 46 -2.80 4.68 -10.09
C ALA A 46 -4.22 5.16 -9.77
N PHE A 47 -4.37 6.19 -8.93
CA PHE A 47 -5.68 6.73 -8.58
C PHE A 47 -6.36 7.39 -9.78
N SER A 48 -5.60 7.94 -10.74
CA SER A 48 -6.17 8.64 -11.90
C SER A 48 -6.76 7.70 -12.96
N THR A 49 -6.14 6.53 -13.18
CA THR A 49 -6.54 5.59 -14.24
C THR A 49 -7.10 4.27 -13.71
N GLY A 50 -6.83 3.91 -12.45
CA GLY A 50 -7.12 2.59 -11.91
C GLY A 50 -6.18 1.49 -12.43
N GLU A 51 -5.17 1.84 -13.23
CA GLU A 51 -4.25 0.86 -13.80
C GLU A 51 -3.25 0.39 -12.75
N GLU A 52 -3.05 -0.94 -12.69
CA GLU A 52 -2.01 -1.55 -11.88
C GLU A 52 -0.63 -1.20 -12.42
N PHE A 53 0.19 -0.58 -11.58
CA PHE A 53 1.59 -0.32 -11.89
C PHE A 53 2.52 -1.38 -11.28
N ASP A 54 2.13 -2.00 -10.16
CA ASP A 54 2.91 -2.99 -9.45
C ASP A 54 2.07 -3.88 -8.51
N ALA A 55 2.42 -5.16 -8.39
CA ALA A 55 1.81 -6.08 -7.43
C ALA A 55 2.79 -7.18 -7.00
N SER A 56 2.81 -7.47 -5.71
CA SER A 56 3.63 -8.56 -5.13
C SER A 56 3.23 -9.95 -5.64
N TRP A 57 1.94 -10.18 -5.90
CA TRP A 57 1.43 -11.45 -6.45
C TRP A 57 2.02 -11.76 -7.82
N ASN A 58 2.32 -10.74 -8.65
CA ASN A 58 2.96 -10.95 -9.96
C ASN A 58 4.39 -11.50 -9.80
N ARG A 59 5.02 -11.31 -8.64
CA ARG A 59 6.34 -11.87 -8.29
C ARG A 59 6.25 -13.14 -7.43
N GLY A 60 5.06 -13.50 -6.96
CA GLY A 60 4.84 -14.67 -6.11
C GLY A 60 5.42 -14.59 -4.71
N THR A 61 5.88 -13.41 -4.26
CA THR A 61 6.50 -13.24 -2.94
C THR A 61 6.12 -11.90 -2.30
N PRO A 62 5.85 -11.85 -0.98
CA PRO A 62 5.62 -10.61 -0.25
C PRO A 62 6.83 -9.66 -0.32
N LEU A 63 6.59 -8.37 -0.14
CA LEU A 63 7.66 -7.40 0.09
C LEU A 63 8.00 -7.34 1.57
N GLY A 64 9.26 -7.61 1.90
CA GLY A 64 9.81 -7.47 3.25
C GLY A 64 10.51 -6.13 3.44
N PHE A 65 10.20 -5.40 4.52
CA PHE A 65 10.87 -4.14 4.87
C PHE A 65 10.78 -3.87 6.38
N GLN A 66 11.68 -3.02 6.89
CA GLN A 66 11.63 -2.54 8.26
C GLN A 66 10.69 -1.33 8.38
N LEU A 67 9.67 -1.48 9.21
CA LEU A 67 8.62 -0.46 9.34
C LEU A 67 9.12 0.78 10.07
N GLY A 68 8.92 1.96 9.47
CA GLY A 68 9.31 3.24 10.05
C GLY A 68 10.80 3.57 9.88
N ALA A 69 11.54 2.79 9.07
CA ALA A 69 12.95 3.03 8.78
C ALA A 69 13.19 3.86 7.50
N GLY A 70 12.12 4.31 6.82
CA GLY A 70 12.23 5.03 5.55
C GLY A 70 12.69 4.18 4.37
N GLN A 71 12.50 2.85 4.45
CA GLN A 71 12.87 1.92 3.37
C GLN A 71 11.84 1.89 2.23
N VAL A 72 10.63 2.35 2.50
CA VAL A 72 9.50 2.46 1.57
C VAL A 72 8.99 3.90 1.55
N ILE A 73 8.02 4.19 0.67
CA ILE A 73 7.38 5.52 0.63
C ILE A 73 6.75 5.87 1.98
N ALA A 74 6.72 7.16 2.33
CA ALA A 74 6.26 7.63 3.63
C ALA A 74 4.82 7.18 3.95
N GLY A 75 3.94 7.12 2.94
CA GLY A 75 2.58 6.65 3.13
C GLY A 75 2.48 5.17 3.53
N TRP A 76 3.44 4.32 3.13
CA TRP A 76 3.53 2.94 3.60
C TRP A 76 4.03 2.88 5.04
N ASP A 77 5.10 3.61 5.33
CA ASP A 77 5.68 3.66 6.68
C ASP A 77 4.67 4.16 7.72
N GLN A 78 3.76 5.05 7.33
CA GLN A 78 2.66 5.52 8.19
C GLN A 78 1.45 4.58 8.14
N GLY A 79 1.04 4.12 6.96
CA GLY A 79 -0.21 3.38 6.76
C GLY A 79 -0.20 1.95 7.27
N VAL A 80 0.98 1.29 7.31
CA VAL A 80 1.12 -0.09 7.79
C VAL A 80 1.22 -0.15 9.32
N GLN A 81 1.60 0.94 9.99
CA GLN A 81 1.64 0.98 11.46
C GLN A 81 0.26 0.69 12.05
N GLY A 82 0.25 -0.15 13.09
CA GLY A 82 -0.99 -0.55 13.77
C GLY A 82 -1.82 -1.61 13.02
N MET A 83 -1.41 -2.04 11.82
CA MET A 83 -2.06 -3.15 11.12
C MET A 83 -1.76 -4.48 11.82
N LYS A 84 -2.73 -5.41 11.84
CA LYS A 84 -2.56 -6.76 12.42
C LYS A 84 -2.26 -7.78 11.33
N VAL A 85 -1.37 -8.74 11.64
CA VAL A 85 -1.07 -9.88 10.76
C VAL A 85 -2.37 -10.64 10.45
N GLY A 86 -2.57 -10.97 9.18
CA GLY A 86 -3.79 -11.57 8.62
C GLY A 86 -4.84 -10.55 8.15
N GLY A 87 -4.63 -9.25 8.41
CA GLY A 87 -5.52 -8.18 7.97
C GLY A 87 -5.28 -7.79 6.51
N ARG A 88 -6.31 -7.16 5.91
CA ARG A 88 -6.22 -6.46 4.62
C ARG A 88 -6.63 -5.01 4.79
N ARG A 89 -5.81 -4.10 4.29
CA ARG A 89 -5.96 -2.66 4.44
C ARG A 89 -5.75 -1.98 3.09
N GLN A 90 -6.63 -1.05 2.77
CA GLN A 90 -6.45 -0.13 1.66
C GLN A 90 -5.80 1.16 2.16
N LEU A 91 -4.77 1.62 1.45
CA LEU A 91 -4.09 2.88 1.65
C LEU A 91 -4.27 3.73 0.40
N THR A 92 -4.86 4.91 0.54
CA THR A 92 -4.85 5.93 -0.50
C THR A 92 -3.79 6.95 -0.15
N ILE A 93 -2.70 6.99 -0.93
CA ILE A 93 -1.48 7.72 -0.61
C ILE A 93 -1.35 8.90 -1.57
N PRO A 94 -1.48 10.15 -1.08
CA PRO A 94 -1.28 11.33 -1.92
C PRO A 94 0.18 11.41 -2.39
N ALA A 95 0.39 12.07 -3.53
CA ALA A 95 1.68 12.10 -4.21
C ALA A 95 2.85 12.52 -3.31
N HIS A 96 2.64 13.49 -2.41
CA HIS A 96 3.68 14.00 -1.51
C HIS A 96 4.13 12.99 -0.44
N LEU A 97 3.36 11.94 -0.17
CA LEU A 97 3.72 10.78 0.67
C LEU A 97 4.16 9.57 -0.16
N ALA A 98 4.19 9.70 -1.49
CA ALA A 98 4.60 8.70 -2.45
C ALA A 98 5.81 9.18 -3.28
N TYR A 99 5.64 9.41 -4.59
CA TYR A 99 6.73 9.75 -5.52
C TYR A 99 6.73 11.24 -5.96
N GLY A 100 5.79 12.04 -5.47
CA GLY A 100 5.68 13.47 -5.72
C GLY A 100 5.59 13.82 -7.20
N ASP A 101 6.05 15.03 -7.54
CA ASP A 101 6.00 15.58 -8.91
C ASP A 101 6.99 14.90 -9.88
N ARG A 102 7.81 13.96 -9.39
CA ARG A 102 8.74 13.23 -10.24
C ARG A 102 8.10 12.04 -10.92
N GLY A 103 7.04 11.46 -10.33
CA GLY A 103 6.52 10.16 -10.74
C GLY A 103 7.56 9.04 -10.56
N ALA A 104 7.27 7.84 -11.07
CA ALA A 104 8.13 6.67 -10.93
C ALA A 104 7.82 5.55 -11.95
N GLY A 105 8.57 4.44 -11.85
CA GLY A 105 8.27 3.20 -12.57
C GLY A 105 8.51 3.24 -14.09
N GLY A 106 9.34 4.17 -14.56
CA GLY A 106 9.59 4.37 -16.00
C GLY A 106 8.41 5.02 -16.74
N GLY A 107 7.57 5.78 -16.04
CA GLY A 107 6.38 6.43 -16.60
C GLY A 107 5.06 5.76 -16.22
N ARG A 108 5.10 4.65 -15.47
CA ARG A 108 3.89 3.98 -14.95
C ARG A 108 3.19 4.76 -13.84
N ILE A 109 3.92 5.62 -13.14
CA ILE A 109 3.38 6.52 -12.12
C ILE A 109 3.64 7.95 -12.59
N ALA A 110 2.57 8.69 -12.84
CA ALA A 110 2.66 10.07 -13.33
C ALA A 110 3.18 11.03 -12.24
N PRO A 111 3.72 12.19 -12.62
CA PRO A 111 3.94 13.32 -11.72
C PRO A 111 2.67 13.68 -10.94
N GLY A 112 2.78 13.85 -9.62
CA GLY A 112 1.64 14.25 -8.78
C GLY A 112 0.56 13.17 -8.63
N GLU A 113 0.86 11.93 -9.03
CA GLU A 113 -0.09 10.83 -8.99
C GLU A 113 -0.35 10.36 -7.54
N THR A 114 -1.63 10.21 -7.22
CA THR A 114 -2.08 9.57 -5.98
C THR A 114 -2.13 8.07 -6.22
N LEU A 115 -1.75 7.28 -5.22
CA LEU A 115 -1.65 5.83 -5.37
C LEU A 115 -2.63 5.14 -4.44
N ILE A 116 -3.26 4.08 -4.92
CA ILE A 116 -4.07 3.20 -4.08
C ILE A 116 -3.32 1.89 -3.93
N PHE A 117 -3.11 1.49 -2.69
CA PHE A 117 -2.56 0.19 -2.36
C PHE A 117 -3.57 -0.63 -1.57
N VAL A 118 -3.75 -1.88 -1.94
CA VAL A 118 -4.41 -2.87 -1.09
C VAL A 118 -3.33 -3.80 -0.57
N CYS A 119 -3.14 -3.79 0.75
CA CYS A 119 -2.06 -4.45 1.47
C CYS A 119 -2.61 -5.55 2.37
N ASP A 120 -1.96 -6.72 2.36
CA ASP A 120 -2.18 -7.85 3.25
C ASP A 120 -0.94 -8.03 4.11
N LEU A 121 -1.09 -7.91 5.42
CA LEU A 121 0.02 -8.11 6.34
C LEU A 121 0.19 -9.60 6.61
N VAL A 122 1.29 -10.18 6.14
CA VAL A 122 1.58 -11.61 6.19
C VAL A 122 2.34 -11.98 7.46
N ALA A 123 3.30 -11.15 7.89
CA ALA A 123 4.11 -11.38 9.08
C ALA A 123 4.70 -10.07 9.63
N VAL A 124 5.14 -10.11 10.89
CA VAL A 124 5.92 -9.07 11.60
C VAL A 124 7.07 -9.70 12.36
#